data_AF-A0A124FPJ7-F1
#
_entry.id   AF-A0A124FPJ7-F1
#
_cell.length_a   1.000
_cell.length_b   1.000
_cell.length_c   1.000
_cell.angle_alpha   90.00
_cell.angle_beta   90.00
_cell.angle_gamma   90.00
#
_symmetry.space_group_name_H-M   'P 1'
#
loop_
_entity.id
_entity.type
_entity.pdbx_description
1 polymer ?
#
loop_
_entity_poly.entity_id
_entity_poly.type
_entity_poly.pdbx_seq_one_letter_code
_entity_poly.pdbx_strand_id
1 'polypeptide(L)'
;MREDMRDLLDEYCKSLATVRKLIRQARANGREADQKLLYGMEQDLQWTIEYMVTGFPPPQRTGPYRRTIPVDPQKVLVWFSSPPPSPLLPVEQARRKILAALDVLSPQEKEAYLMVVGEGLSYKEAAEIMGVKRATIQSYVERAKVKVARRRAIQQIHKGEREISATREEVFRDGDQDCPCGVDKPGSLQPEERP
;
A
#
# COMPACT_ATOMS: atom_id res chain seq x y z
N MET A 1 -8.19 15.95 19.67
CA MET A 1 -7.13 16.52 20.52
C MET A 1 -7.80 17.48 21.50
N ARG A 2 -7.56 17.33 22.81
CA ARG A 2 -8.22 18.15 23.85
C ARG A 2 -7.85 19.62 23.68
N GLU A 3 -8.74 20.53 24.07
CA GLU A 3 -8.53 21.99 23.93
C GLU A 3 -7.29 22.46 24.67
N ASP A 4 -7.08 22.01 25.91
CA ASP A 4 -5.90 22.32 26.73
C ASP A 4 -4.55 22.03 26.04
N MET A 5 -4.52 20.99 25.18
CA MET A 5 -3.31 20.60 24.47
C MET A 5 -3.03 21.51 23.26
N ARG A 6 -4.07 22.10 22.66
CA ARG A 6 -3.92 23.05 21.56
C ARG A 6 -3.34 24.37 22.07
N ASP A 7 -3.83 24.83 23.22
CA ASP A 7 -3.32 26.03 23.88
C ASP A 7 -1.83 25.87 24.23
N LEU A 8 -1.45 24.71 24.75
CA LEU A 8 -0.05 24.38 25.02
C LEU A 8 0.80 24.42 23.75
N LEU A 9 0.34 23.83 22.63
CA LEU A 9 1.09 23.88 21.37
C LEU A 9 1.29 25.31 20.86
N ASP A 10 0.28 26.17 21.01
CA ASP A 10 0.36 27.57 20.62
C ASP A 10 1.40 28.33 21.45
N GLU A 11 1.48 28.08 22.75
CA GLU A 11 2.52 28.63 23.63
C GLU A 11 3.93 28.17 23.24
N TYR A 12 4.09 26.89 22.90
CA TYR A 12 5.38 26.36 22.45
C TYR A 12 5.79 26.96 21.09
N CYS A 13 4.84 27.17 20.17
CA CYS A 13 5.09 27.84 18.90
C CYS A 13 5.53 29.31 19.11
N LYS A 14 4.89 30.04 20.02
CA LYS A 14 5.28 31.41 20.40
C LYS A 14 6.70 31.43 21.02
N SER A 15 6.99 30.47 21.88
CA SER A 15 8.32 30.31 22.49
C SER A 15 9.40 30.05 21.44
N LEU A 16 9.13 29.15 20.47
CA LEU A 16 10.03 28.86 19.36
C LEU A 16 10.29 30.09 18.48
N ALA A 17 9.25 30.87 18.19
CA ALA A 17 9.39 32.13 17.46
C ALA A 17 10.28 33.14 18.20
N THR A 18 10.18 33.17 19.53
CA THR A 18 11.00 34.03 20.39
C THR A 18 12.46 33.59 20.40
N VAL A 19 12.73 32.30 20.60
CA VAL A 19 14.10 31.74 20.55
C VAL A 19 14.75 32.03 19.19
N ARG A 20 14.02 31.86 18.08
CA ARG A 20 14.53 32.19 16.74
C ARG A 20 14.89 33.66 16.57
N LYS A 21 14.14 34.58 17.18
CA LYS A 21 14.50 36.01 17.19
C LYS A 21 15.79 36.24 17.98
N LEU A 22 15.93 35.60 19.15
CA LEU A 22 17.14 35.69 19.97
C LEU A 22 18.37 35.12 19.26
N ILE A 23 18.24 34.01 18.52
CA ILE A 23 19.35 33.44 17.71
C ILE A 23 19.85 34.46 16.69
N ARG A 24 18.94 35.17 16.00
CA ARG A 24 19.31 36.20 15.02
C ARG A 24 20.06 37.36 15.69
N GLN A 25 19.60 37.79 16.86
CA GLN A 25 20.25 38.86 17.63
C GLN A 25 21.63 38.42 18.16
N ALA A 26 21.75 37.21 18.73
CA ALA A 26 23.00 36.67 19.22
C ALA A 26 24.04 36.52 18.10
N ARG A 27 23.60 36.11 16.91
CA ARG A 27 24.44 36.02 15.71
C ARG A 27 24.92 37.39 15.24
N ALA A 28 24.06 38.41 15.24
CA ALA A 28 24.43 39.78 14.90
C ALA A 28 25.45 40.37 15.89
N ASN A 29 25.34 39.99 17.17
CA ASN A 29 26.20 40.47 18.25
C ASN A 29 27.47 39.63 18.47
N GLY A 30 27.70 38.57 17.68
CA GLY A 30 28.89 37.72 17.78
C GLY A 30 28.99 36.89 19.07
N ARG A 31 27.88 36.60 19.75
CA ARG A 31 27.89 35.83 21.01
C ARG A 31 27.72 34.34 20.76
N GLU A 32 28.84 33.65 20.54
CA GLU A 32 28.85 32.22 20.20
C GLU A 32 28.29 31.31 21.31
N ALA A 33 28.54 31.63 22.59
CA ALA A 33 28.03 30.87 23.73
C ALA A 33 26.50 30.92 23.81
N ASP A 34 25.92 32.12 23.68
CA ASP A 34 24.47 32.33 23.65
C ASP A 34 23.85 31.62 22.45
N GLN A 35 24.51 31.67 21.29
CA GLN A 35 24.05 31.00 20.08
C GLN A 35 23.94 29.48 20.27
N LYS A 36 24.96 28.84 20.88
CA LYS A 36 24.95 27.39 21.13
C LYS A 36 23.82 26.99 22.09
N LEU A 37 23.61 27.76 23.16
CA LEU A 37 22.52 27.52 24.11
C LEU A 37 21.15 27.64 23.43
N LEU A 38 20.94 28.71 22.66
CA LEU A 38 19.68 28.96 21.97
C LEU A 38 19.37 27.92 20.89
N TYR A 39 20.39 27.35 20.22
CA TYR A 39 20.18 26.23 19.31
C TYR A 39 19.72 24.95 20.04
N GLY A 40 20.23 24.69 21.25
CA GLY A 40 19.72 23.60 22.09
C GLY A 40 18.24 23.80 22.40
N MET A 41 17.88 25.01 22.85
CA MET A 41 16.48 25.37 23.12
C MET A 41 15.58 25.25 21.89
N GLU A 42 16.07 25.64 20.70
CA GLU A 42 15.31 25.49 19.45
C GLU A 42 15.02 24.01 19.15
N GLN A 43 16.03 23.15 19.30
CA GLN A 43 15.90 21.71 19.07
C GLN A 43 14.93 21.07 20.06
N ASP A 44 15.00 21.43 21.34
CA ASP A 44 14.12 20.89 22.38
C ASP A 44 12.66 21.28 22.13
N LEU A 45 12.40 22.53 21.72
CA LEU A 45 11.06 23.01 21.38
C LEU A 45 10.52 22.32 20.11
N GLN A 46 11.34 22.17 19.07
CA GLN A 46 10.95 21.44 17.85
C GLN A 46 10.60 19.99 18.16
N TRP A 47 11.44 19.31 18.94
CA TRP A 47 11.23 17.93 19.36
C TRP A 47 9.90 17.79 20.11
N THR A 48 9.62 18.71 21.03
CA THR A 48 8.42 18.69 21.87
C THR A 48 7.15 18.94 21.05
N ILE A 49 7.18 19.92 20.13
CA ILE A 49 6.05 20.22 19.24
C ILE A 49 5.75 19.01 18.35
N GLU A 50 6.78 18.42 17.74
CA GLU A 50 6.62 17.24 16.87
C GLU A 50 6.03 16.05 17.64
N TYR A 51 6.49 15.82 18.87
CA TYR A 51 5.97 14.77 19.74
C TYR A 51 4.50 14.98 20.09
N MET A 52 4.12 16.20 20.49
CA MET A 52 2.74 16.52 20.89
C MET A 52 1.75 16.46 19.71
N VAL A 53 2.19 16.84 18.49
CA VAL A 53 1.35 16.78 17.28
C VAL A 53 1.18 15.35 16.78
N THR A 54 2.27 14.59 16.72
CA THR A 54 2.24 13.23 16.15
C THR A 54 1.80 12.17 17.17
N GLY A 55 2.00 12.42 18.46
CA GLY A 55 1.86 11.43 19.52
C GLY A 55 2.96 10.37 19.53
N PHE A 56 3.98 10.51 18.67
CA PHE A 56 5.09 9.57 18.54
C PHE A 56 6.43 10.30 18.73
N PRO A 57 7.38 9.74 19.48
CA PRO A 57 8.70 10.36 19.64
C PRO A 57 9.37 10.49 18.27
N PRO A 58 9.86 11.68 17.92
CA PRO A 58 10.55 11.87 16.64
C PRO A 58 11.86 11.08 16.61
N PRO A 59 12.34 10.69 15.42
CA PRO A 59 13.45 9.77 15.28
C PRO A 59 14.73 10.36 15.90
N GLN A 60 15.27 9.65 16.89
CA GLN A 60 16.49 10.09 17.56
C GLN A 60 17.69 9.95 16.62
N ARG A 61 18.44 11.05 16.42
CA ARG A 61 19.66 11.03 15.60
C ARG A 61 20.83 10.33 16.30
N THR A 62 20.83 10.30 17.63
CA THR A 62 21.91 9.79 18.48
C THR A 62 21.31 9.00 19.63
N GLY A 63 22.05 8.02 20.17
CA GLY A 63 21.64 7.24 21.34
C GLY A 63 21.17 5.81 21.03
N PRO A 64 20.93 5.01 22.08
CA PRO A 64 20.62 3.58 21.95
C PRO A 64 19.29 3.31 21.24
N TYR A 65 18.36 4.27 21.25
CA TYR A 65 17.02 4.14 20.67
C TYR A 65 16.91 4.67 19.23
N ARG A 66 18.03 4.97 18.55
CA ARG A 66 18.05 5.45 17.15
C ARG A 66 17.32 4.51 16.17
N ARG A 67 17.30 3.21 16.46
CA ARG A 67 16.69 2.18 15.60
C ARG A 67 15.37 1.65 16.16
N THR A 68 14.83 2.29 17.18
CA THR A 68 13.58 1.89 17.81
C THR A 68 12.42 2.64 17.15
N ILE A 69 11.42 1.90 16.67
CA ILE A 69 10.18 2.47 16.17
C ILE A 69 9.13 2.25 17.25
N PRO A 70 8.52 3.31 17.80
CA PRO A 70 7.40 3.18 18.72
C PRO A 70 6.21 2.58 17.96
N VAL A 71 5.70 1.43 18.41
CA VAL A 71 4.55 0.77 17.80
C VAL A 71 3.48 0.54 18.86
N ASP A 72 2.22 0.76 18.48
CA ASP A 72 1.06 0.42 19.30
C ASP A 72 1.03 -1.11 19.55
N PRO A 73 1.06 -1.57 20.83
CA PRO A 73 1.06 -2.98 21.17
C PRO A 73 -0.16 -3.74 20.62
N GLN A 74 -1.30 -3.05 20.45
CA GLN A 74 -2.50 -3.69 19.88
C GLN A 74 -2.32 -3.98 18.39
N LYS A 75 -1.69 -3.07 17.64
CA LYS A 75 -1.34 -3.31 16.21
C LYS A 75 -0.32 -4.42 16.07
N VAL A 76 0.67 -4.46 16.97
CA VAL A 76 1.66 -5.53 17.03
C VAL A 76 0.98 -6.89 17.21
N LEU A 77 0.00 -6.97 18.13
CA LEU A 77 -0.74 -8.21 18.37
C LEU A 77 -1.51 -8.68 17.13
N VAL A 78 -2.15 -7.76 16.38
CA VAL A 78 -2.83 -8.10 15.11
C VAL A 78 -1.84 -8.60 14.06
N TRP A 79 -0.69 -7.95 13.92
CA TRP A 79 0.36 -8.37 12.99
C TRP A 79 0.96 -9.73 13.33
N PHE A 80 1.03 -10.10 14.61
CA PHE A 80 1.49 -11.41 15.04
C PHE A 80 0.39 -12.48 15.05
N SER A 81 -0.87 -12.09 15.23
CA SER A 81 -2.03 -13.00 15.23
C SER A 81 -2.40 -13.45 13.82
N SER A 82 -2.20 -12.60 12.82
CA SER A 82 -2.28 -12.98 11.42
C SER A 82 -0.88 -13.37 10.95
N PRO A 83 -0.58 -14.65 10.65
CA PRO A 83 0.73 -14.99 10.13
C PRO A 83 0.98 -14.16 8.86
N PRO A 84 2.19 -13.59 8.68
CA PRO A 84 2.55 -12.97 7.41
C PRO A 84 2.26 -13.99 6.32
N PRO A 85 1.69 -13.58 5.16
CA PRO A 85 1.29 -14.54 4.16
C PRO A 85 2.50 -15.39 3.81
N SER A 86 2.47 -16.67 4.23
CA SER A 86 3.59 -17.58 4.00
C SER A 86 3.92 -17.53 2.51
N PRO A 87 5.20 -17.51 2.11
CA PRO A 87 5.58 -17.52 0.69
C PRO A 87 5.03 -18.72 -0.09
N LEU A 88 4.49 -19.73 0.60
CA LEU A 88 3.73 -20.84 0.03
C LEU A 88 2.29 -20.46 -0.36
N LEU A 89 1.67 -19.45 0.26
CA LEU A 89 0.31 -19.02 -0.05
C LEU A 89 0.17 -18.45 -1.46
N PRO A 90 1.08 -17.59 -1.98
CA PRO A 90 1.02 -17.14 -3.36
C PRO A 90 1.14 -18.29 -4.37
N VAL A 91 2.03 -19.26 -4.12
CA VAL A 91 2.25 -20.42 -5.01
C VAL A 91 1.02 -21.32 -4.99
N GLU A 92 0.48 -21.63 -3.81
CA GLU A 92 -0.71 -22.47 -3.66
C GLU A 92 -1.96 -21.79 -4.26
N GLN A 93 -2.09 -20.47 -4.09
CA GLN A 93 -3.15 -19.69 -4.75
C GLN A 93 -2.99 -19.67 -6.27
N ALA A 94 -1.77 -19.52 -6.78
CA ALA A 94 -1.49 -19.58 -8.21
C ALA A 94 -1.81 -20.98 -8.77
N ARG A 95 -1.39 -22.03 -8.06
CA ARG A 95 -1.69 -23.43 -8.40
C ARG A 95 -3.19 -23.68 -8.47
N ARG A 96 -3.96 -23.25 -7.46
CA ARG A 96 -5.43 -23.38 -7.44
C ARG A 96 -6.08 -22.63 -8.61
N LYS A 97 -5.60 -21.44 -8.96
CA LYS A 97 -6.09 -20.68 -10.12
C LYS A 97 -5.81 -21.40 -11.43
N ILE A 98 -4.62 -21.99 -11.58
CA ILE A 98 -4.24 -22.77 -12.77
C ILE A 98 -5.13 -24.02 -12.88
N LEU A 99 -5.29 -24.78 -11.80
CA LEU A 99 -6.15 -25.97 -11.77
C LEU A 99 -7.60 -25.63 -12.13
N ALA A 100 -8.16 -24.58 -11.52
CA ALA A 100 -9.51 -24.11 -11.84
C ALA A 100 -9.68 -23.63 -13.30
N ALA A 101 -8.62 -23.17 -13.94
CA ALA A 101 -8.63 -22.81 -15.36
C ALA A 101 -8.59 -24.05 -16.27
N LEU A 102 -7.89 -25.11 -15.84
CA LEU A 102 -7.76 -26.36 -16.58
C LEU A 102 -8.97 -27.30 -16.42
N ASP A 103 -9.78 -27.14 -15.37
CA ASP A 103 -10.98 -27.97 -15.13
C ASP A 103 -12.08 -27.82 -16.19
N VAL A 104 -12.03 -26.77 -17.02
CA VAL A 104 -12.99 -26.53 -18.12
C VAL A 104 -12.68 -27.40 -19.36
N LEU A 105 -11.48 -27.98 -19.42
CA LEU A 105 -11.01 -28.74 -20.58
C LEU A 105 -11.53 -30.19 -20.52
N SER A 106 -11.85 -30.75 -21.68
CA SER A 106 -12.03 -32.21 -21.80
C SER A 106 -10.72 -32.93 -21.44
N PRO A 107 -10.74 -34.16 -20.90
CA PRO A 107 -9.53 -34.92 -20.59
C PRO A 107 -8.55 -34.98 -21.78
N GLN A 108 -9.06 -35.20 -23.00
CA GLN A 108 -8.23 -35.25 -24.22
C GLN A 108 -7.63 -33.87 -24.59
N GLU A 109 -8.40 -32.80 -24.37
CA GLU A 109 -7.91 -31.42 -24.61
C GLU A 109 -6.89 -31.01 -23.55
N LYS A 110 -7.09 -31.41 -22.29
CA LYS A 110 -6.21 -31.13 -21.15
C LYS A 110 -4.86 -31.81 -21.32
N GLU A 111 -4.88 -33.08 -21.71
CA GLU A 111 -3.67 -33.87 -21.94
C GLU A 111 -2.86 -33.31 -23.12
N ALA A 112 -3.51 -33.06 -24.28
CA ALA A 112 -2.87 -32.41 -25.43
C ALA A 112 -2.30 -31.02 -25.09
N TYR A 113 -3.03 -30.22 -24.31
CA TYR A 113 -2.60 -28.88 -23.88
C TYR A 113 -1.41 -28.96 -22.92
N LEU A 114 -1.39 -29.90 -21.97
CA LEU A 114 -0.28 -30.10 -21.04
C LEU A 114 1.00 -30.53 -21.76
N MET A 115 0.90 -31.46 -22.72
CA MET A 115 2.06 -31.90 -23.51
C MET A 115 2.68 -30.78 -24.35
N VAL A 116 1.86 -29.98 -25.04
CA VAL A 116 2.37 -28.94 -25.95
C VAL A 116 2.74 -27.66 -25.22
N VAL A 117 1.93 -27.20 -24.26
CA VAL A 117 2.11 -25.90 -23.58
C VAL A 117 2.82 -26.04 -22.23
N GLY A 118 2.64 -27.15 -21.53
CA GLY A 118 3.31 -27.43 -20.26
C GLY A 118 4.73 -27.96 -20.48
N GLU A 119 4.86 -29.05 -21.24
CA GLU A 119 6.13 -29.76 -21.48
C GLU A 119 6.89 -29.24 -22.72
N GLY A 120 6.23 -28.47 -23.59
CA GLY A 120 6.87 -27.88 -24.79
C GLY A 120 7.08 -28.85 -25.96
N LEU A 121 6.38 -29.99 -25.98
CA LEU A 121 6.49 -30.99 -27.05
C LEU A 121 5.95 -30.46 -28.39
N SER A 122 6.52 -30.95 -29.49
CA SER A 122 5.98 -30.66 -30.81
C SER A 122 4.63 -31.37 -31.04
N TYR A 123 3.80 -30.81 -31.92
CA TYR A 123 2.52 -31.43 -32.30
C TYR A 123 2.67 -32.84 -32.89
N LYS A 124 3.85 -33.18 -33.41
CA LYS A 124 4.15 -34.50 -33.95
C LYS A 124 4.46 -35.50 -32.84
N GLU A 125 5.31 -35.12 -31.89
CA GLU A 125 5.66 -35.96 -30.73
C GLU A 125 4.44 -36.23 -29.84
N ALA A 126 3.64 -35.20 -29.56
CA ALA A 126 2.39 -35.37 -28.83
C ALA A 126 1.41 -36.32 -29.56
N ALA A 127 1.44 -36.34 -30.90
CA ALA A 127 0.57 -37.15 -31.74
C ALA A 127 0.98 -38.63 -31.70
N GLU A 128 2.29 -38.87 -31.70
CA GLU A 128 2.86 -40.20 -31.50
C GLU A 128 2.55 -40.73 -30.09
N ILE A 129 2.64 -39.88 -29.05
CA ILE A 129 2.33 -40.26 -27.66
C ILE A 129 0.85 -40.60 -27.45
N MET A 130 -0.06 -39.78 -27.97
CA MET A 130 -1.51 -40.01 -27.83
C MET A 130 -2.10 -40.98 -28.88
N GLY A 131 -1.31 -41.41 -29.86
CA GLY A 131 -1.78 -42.28 -30.95
C GLY A 131 -2.83 -41.66 -31.86
N VAL A 132 -2.82 -40.33 -32.02
CA VAL A 132 -3.79 -39.58 -32.86
C VAL A 132 -3.09 -38.82 -33.99
N LYS A 133 -3.84 -38.35 -34.97
CA LYS A 133 -3.28 -37.53 -36.06
C LYS A 133 -2.82 -36.17 -35.53
N ARG A 134 -1.72 -35.64 -36.09
CA ARG A 134 -1.20 -34.29 -35.80
C ARG A 134 -2.30 -33.20 -35.86
N ALA A 135 -3.15 -33.26 -36.89
CA ALA A 135 -4.24 -32.30 -37.06
C ALA A 135 -5.24 -32.33 -35.89
N THR A 136 -5.50 -33.51 -35.32
CA THR A 136 -6.39 -33.69 -34.17
C THR A 136 -5.83 -33.02 -32.92
N ILE A 137 -4.52 -33.14 -32.66
CA ILE A 137 -3.87 -32.45 -31.55
C ILE A 137 -3.91 -30.94 -31.72
N GLN A 138 -3.63 -30.46 -32.92
CA GLN A 138 -3.72 -29.04 -33.22
C GLN A 138 -5.12 -28.50 -32.86
N SER A 139 -6.18 -29.19 -33.30
CA SER A 139 -7.56 -28.83 -32.95
C SER A 139 -7.88 -28.95 -31.46
N TYR A 140 -7.26 -29.89 -30.72
CA TYR A 140 -7.42 -29.99 -29.26
C TYR A 140 -6.75 -28.82 -28.53
N VAL A 141 -5.52 -28.49 -28.90
CA VAL A 141 -4.76 -27.39 -28.29
C VAL A 141 -5.42 -26.05 -28.58
N GLU A 142 -5.93 -25.84 -29.79
CA GLU A 142 -6.56 -24.59 -30.20
C GLU A 142 -7.90 -24.36 -29.48
N ARG A 143 -8.73 -25.41 -29.38
CA ARG A 143 -9.94 -25.38 -28.55
C ARG A 143 -9.63 -25.14 -27.08
N ALA A 144 -8.58 -25.77 -26.55
CA ALA A 144 -8.14 -25.59 -25.18
C ALA A 144 -7.73 -24.13 -24.90
N LYS A 145 -6.95 -23.51 -25.79
CA LYS A 145 -6.55 -22.10 -25.70
C LYS A 145 -7.77 -21.17 -25.63
N VAL A 146 -8.76 -21.38 -26.48
CA VAL A 146 -9.99 -20.56 -26.50
C VAL A 146 -10.77 -20.69 -25.18
N LYS A 147 -10.94 -21.92 -24.67
CA LYS A 147 -11.65 -22.17 -23.39
C LYS A 147 -10.93 -21.52 -22.19
N VAL A 148 -9.61 -21.67 -22.11
CA VAL A 148 -8.80 -21.08 -21.04
C VAL A 148 -8.82 -19.54 -21.12
N ALA A 149 -8.68 -18.96 -22.31
CA ALA A 149 -8.74 -17.51 -22.51
C ALA A 149 -10.09 -16.93 -22.09
N ARG A 150 -11.19 -17.57 -22.47
CA ARG A 150 -12.55 -17.17 -22.05
C ARG A 150 -12.71 -17.23 -20.53
N ARG A 151 -12.19 -18.27 -19.87
CA ARG A 151 -12.26 -18.42 -18.42
C ARG A 151 -11.45 -17.35 -17.69
N ARG A 152 -10.28 -16.98 -18.22
CA ARG A 152 -9.45 -15.88 -17.70
C ARG A 152 -10.18 -14.54 -17.79
N ALA A 153 -10.83 -14.23 -18.93
CA ALA A 153 -11.58 -12.99 -19.11
C ALA A 153 -12.73 -12.87 -18.09
N ILE A 154 -13.49 -13.96 -17.86
CA ILE A 154 -14.57 -13.98 -16.87
C ILE A 154 -14.03 -13.73 -15.44
N GLN A 155 -12.89 -14.33 -15.08
CA GLN A 155 -12.27 -14.11 -13.76
C GLN A 155 -11.80 -12.66 -13.57
N GLN A 156 -11.34 -11.99 -14.62
CA GLN A 156 -10.93 -10.58 -14.55
C GLN A 156 -12.12 -9.63 -14.35
N ILE A 157 -13.26 -9.91 -14.97
CA ILE A 157 -14.51 -9.14 -14.79
C ILE A 157 -14.99 -9.22 -13.33
N HIS A 158 -15.07 -10.43 -12.77
CA HIS A 158 -15.51 -10.64 -11.38
C HIS A 158 -14.51 -10.07 -10.34
N LYS A 159 -13.22 -9.95 -10.70
CA LYS A 159 -12.22 -9.30 -9.85
C LYS A 159 -12.44 -7.79 -9.79
N GLY A 160 -12.76 -7.16 -10.93
CA GLY A 160 -13.12 -5.75 -10.99
C GLY A 160 -14.40 -5.43 -10.20
N GLU A 161 -15.44 -6.26 -10.31
CA GLU A 161 -16.70 -6.07 -9.56
C GLU A 161 -16.54 -6.19 -8.04
N ARG A 162 -15.66 -7.11 -7.58
CA ARG A 162 -15.33 -7.27 -6.15
C ARG A 162 -14.49 -6.12 -5.60
N GLU A 163 -13.61 -5.55 -6.42
CA GLU A 163 -12.82 -4.37 -6.06
C GLU A 163 -13.73 -3.12 -6.00
N ILE A 164 -14.74 -3.02 -6.87
CA ILE A 164 -15.77 -1.97 -6.83
C ILE A 164 -16.67 -2.12 -5.60
N SER A 165 -17.02 -3.34 -5.17
CA SER A 165 -17.80 -3.55 -3.95
C SER A 165 -16.99 -3.29 -2.67
N ALA A 166 -15.72 -3.70 -2.64
CA ALA A 166 -14.82 -3.46 -1.50
C ALA A 166 -14.55 -1.95 -1.30
N THR A 167 -14.30 -1.22 -2.39
CA THR A 167 -14.16 0.25 -2.32
C THR A 167 -15.47 0.94 -1.94
N ARG A 168 -16.63 0.42 -2.37
CA ARG A 168 -17.95 0.96 -1.96
C ARG A 168 -18.27 0.71 -0.47
N GLU A 169 -17.76 -0.36 0.12
CA GLU A 169 -17.84 -0.62 1.57
C GLU A 169 -16.85 0.23 2.38
N GLU A 170 -15.69 0.58 1.81
CA GLU A 170 -14.72 1.50 2.42
C GLU A 170 -15.22 2.96 2.39
N VAL A 171 -15.81 3.40 1.26
CA VAL A 171 -16.41 4.75 1.13
C VAL A 171 -17.62 4.94 2.06
N PHE A 172 -18.29 3.87 2.49
CA PHE A 172 -19.41 3.97 3.45
C PHE A 172 -18.96 4.17 4.90
N ARG A 173 -17.67 3.98 5.22
CA ARG A 173 -17.14 4.13 6.59
C ARG A 173 -16.57 5.53 6.89
N ASP A 174 -16.40 6.36 5.88
CA ASP A 174 -15.90 7.75 6.00
C ASP A 174 -17.01 8.81 6.05
N GLY A 175 -18.29 8.40 6.14
CA GLY A 175 -19.44 9.30 6.12
C GLY A 175 -19.78 10.03 7.43
N ASP A 176 -19.19 9.64 8.57
CA ASP A 176 -19.52 10.20 9.89
C ASP A 176 -18.32 10.93 10.53
N GLN A 177 -17.71 11.85 9.78
CA GLN A 177 -16.93 12.95 10.38
C GLN A 177 -17.47 14.28 9.88
N ASP A 178 -18.58 14.69 10.49
CA ASP A 178 -18.92 16.10 10.65
C ASP A 178 -17.76 16.77 11.41
N CYS A 179 -16.79 17.29 10.66
CA CYS A 179 -15.80 18.23 11.16
C CYS A 179 -16.51 19.55 11.49
N PRO A 180 -16.55 20.00 12.76
CA PRO A 180 -17.26 21.22 13.14
C PRO A 180 -16.46 22.50 12.86
N CYS A 181 -15.28 22.40 12.25
CA CYS A 181 -14.46 23.55 11.91
C CYS A 181 -14.60 23.86 10.41
N GLY A 182 -15.41 24.87 10.09
CA GLY A 182 -15.42 25.52 8.79
C GLY A 182 -14.03 26.10 8.48
N VAL A 183 -13.18 25.28 7.87
CA VAL A 183 -11.94 25.71 7.24
C VAL A 183 -12.07 25.31 5.77
N ASP A 184 -12.14 26.34 4.93
CA ASP A 184 -12.29 26.23 3.48
C ASP A 184 -11.25 25.29 2.86
N LYS A 185 -11.73 24.34 2.05
CA LYS A 185 -10.86 23.56 1.16
C LYS A 185 -10.21 24.53 0.15
N PRO A 186 -8.89 24.48 -0.07
CA PRO A 186 -8.25 25.28 -1.11
C PRO A 186 -8.80 24.90 -2.50
N GLY A 187 -9.10 25.96 -3.26
CA GLY A 187 -9.90 25.94 -4.47
C GLY A 187 -9.41 25.03 -5.59
N SER A 188 -10.37 24.26 -6.13
CA SER A 188 -10.32 23.73 -7.48
C SER A 188 -10.63 24.83 -8.48
N LEU A 189 -9.65 25.15 -9.32
CA LEU A 189 -9.80 25.93 -10.57
C LEU A 189 -11.03 25.45 -11.35
N GLN A 190 -11.93 26.37 -11.69
CA GLN A 190 -12.91 26.13 -12.75
C GLN A 190 -12.33 26.55 -14.10
N PRO A 191 -12.61 25.83 -15.20
CA PRO A 191 -12.34 26.32 -16.54
C PRO A 191 -13.36 27.41 -16.90
N GLU A 192 -12.87 28.56 -17.37
CA GLU A 192 -13.69 29.61 -17.99
C GLU A 192 -14.43 29.05 -19.22
N GLU A 193 -15.76 29.13 -19.21
CA GLU A 193 -16.54 29.26 -20.44
C GLU A 193 -16.61 30.75 -20.81
N ARG A 194 -16.15 31.08 -22.01
CA ARG A 194 -16.35 32.40 -22.65
C ARG A 194 -17.41 32.27 -23.76
N PRO A 195 -18.06 33.39 -24.13
CA PRO A 195 -19.45 33.45 -24.58
C PRO A 195 -19.73 32.82 -25.95
#